data_AF-A0A2P5M1H6-F1
#
_entry.id   AF-A0A2P5M1H6-F1
#
_cell.length_a   1.000
_cell.length_b   1.000
_cell.length_c   1.000
_cell.angle_alpha   90.00
_cell.angle_beta   90.00
_cell.angle_gamma   90.00
#
_symmetry.space_group_name_H-M   'P 1'
#
loop_
_entity.id
_entity.type
_entity.pdbx_description
1 polymer ?
#
loop_
_entity_poly.entity_id
_entity_poly.type
_entity_poly.pdbx_seq_one_letter_code
_entity_poly.pdbx_strand_id
1 'polypeptide(L)'
;QPTLALSTCPIAMASGVAPRHVDLRPFVLQGANGARVVPGGLTRVAMTEKSLVVNSSQGGGTKDTWVIDDAWSAEEAMGQA
;
A
#
# COMPACT_ATOMS: atom_id res chain seq x y z
N GLN A 1 6.32 -9.75 19.15
CA GLN A 1 6.65 -8.34 18.89
C GLN A 1 5.67 -7.48 19.67
N PRO A 2 6.08 -6.34 20.28
CA PRO A 2 5.14 -5.46 20.99
C PRO A 2 4.06 -4.93 20.03
N THR A 3 2.83 -4.77 20.55
CA THR A 3 1.70 -4.28 19.76
C THR A 3 1.89 -2.80 19.42
N LEU A 4 2.16 -2.50 18.14
CA LEU A 4 2.20 -1.14 17.63
C LEU A 4 0.79 -0.65 17.32
N ALA A 5 0.55 0.64 17.54
CA ALA A 5 -0.63 1.34 17.01
C ALA A 5 -0.46 1.51 15.49
N LEU A 6 -0.98 0.56 14.71
CA LEU A 6 -0.95 0.66 13.25
C LEU A 6 -1.84 1.81 12.75
N SER A 7 -1.38 2.51 11.72
CA SER A 7 -2.19 3.49 11.01
C SER A 7 -3.44 2.84 10.41
N THR A 8 -4.47 3.65 10.18
CA THR A 8 -5.72 3.21 9.55
C THR A 8 -5.98 3.98 8.27
N CYS A 9 -6.71 3.37 7.34
CA CYS A 9 -7.27 4.04 6.17
C CYS A 9 -8.80 3.85 6.12
N PRO A 10 -9.54 4.75 5.44
CA PRO A 10 -10.97 4.59 5.20
C PRO A 10 -11.27 3.41 4.26
N ILE A 11 -12.21 2.55 4.66
CA ILE A 11 -12.77 1.47 3.85
C ILE A 11 -14.28 1.70 3.70
N ALA A 12 -14.78 1.59 2.46
CA ALA A 12 -16.21 1.51 2.20
C ALA A 12 -16.70 0.10 2.56
N MET A 13 -17.61 0.02 3.53
CA MET A 13 -18.30 -1.19 3.97
C MET A 13 -19.81 -1.04 3.71
N ALA A 14 -20.56 -2.14 3.82
CA ALA A 14 -22.03 -2.08 3.73
C ALA A 14 -22.67 -1.14 4.78
N SER A 15 -22.03 -0.98 5.94
CA SER A 15 -22.48 -0.09 7.02
C SER A 15 -21.99 1.37 6.88
N GLY A 16 -21.31 1.71 5.79
CA GLY A 16 -20.70 3.03 5.56
C GLY A 16 -19.17 3.00 5.59
N VAL A 17 -18.55 4.17 5.78
CA VAL A 17 -17.09 4.31 5.79
C VAL A 17 -16.56 4.10 7.20
N ALA A 18 -15.61 3.19 7.36
CA ALA A 18 -14.98 2.91 8.65
C ALA A 18 -13.45 2.81 8.53
N PRO A 19 -12.69 3.21 9.56
CA PRO A 19 -11.25 3.04 9.58
C PRO A 19 -10.88 1.55 9.74
N ARG A 20 -9.86 1.11 9.02
CA ARG A 20 -9.25 -0.21 9.15
C ARG A 20 -7.74 -0.13 9.10
N HIS A 21 -7.08 -1.01 9.86
CA HIS A 21 -5.62 -1.07 9.87
C HIS A 21 -5.08 -1.53 8.53
N VAL A 22 -3.98 -0.91 8.12
CA VAL A 22 -3.32 -1.20 6.86
C VAL A 22 -1.85 -1.52 7.05
N ASP A 23 -1.31 -2.23 6.07
CA ASP A 23 0.12 -2.25 5.84
C ASP A 23 0.44 -1.93 4.39
N LEU A 24 1.68 -1.50 4.16
CA LEU A 24 2.21 -1.20 2.84
C LEU A 24 3.43 -2.08 2.59
N ARG A 25 3.42 -2.76 1.45
CA ARG A 25 4.56 -3.53 0.94
C ARG A 25 5.09 -2.82 -0.33
N PRO A 26 6.10 -1.94 -0.20
CA PRO A 26 6.81 -1.41 -1.35
C PRO A 26 7.74 -2.48 -1.93
N PHE A 27 8.18 -2.27 -3.17
CA PHE A 27 9.13 -3.14 -3.84
C PHE A 27 10.40 -2.37 -4.20
N VAL A 28 11.54 -2.94 -3.83
CA VAL A 28 12.87 -2.44 -4.18
C VAL A 28 13.41 -3.29 -5.32
N LEU A 29 13.80 -2.64 -6.42
CA LEU A 29 14.43 -3.26 -7.57
C LEU A 29 15.93 -2.99 -7.53
N GLN A 30 16.75 -4.03 -7.62
CA GLN A 30 18.20 -3.93 -7.67
C GLN A 30 18.69 -4.30 -9.07
N GLY A 31 19.55 -3.46 -9.65
CA GLY A 31 20.15 -3.70 -10.96
C GLY A 31 21.54 -3.06 -11.09
N ALA A 32 22.05 -3.00 -12.32
CA ALA A 32 23.38 -2.46 -12.62
C ALA A 32 23.57 -1.00 -12.13
N ASN A 33 22.48 -0.23 -12.13
CA ASN A 33 22.48 1.19 -11.71
C ASN A 33 22.13 1.38 -10.22
N GLY A 34 22.21 0.32 -9.41
CA GLY A 34 21.91 0.36 -7.99
C GLY A 34 20.48 -0.07 -7.62
N ALA A 35 20.09 0.24 -6.38
CA ALA A 35 18.77 -0.09 -5.84
C ALA A 35 17.82 1.11 -5.98
N ARG A 36 16.58 0.85 -6.44
CA ARG A 36 15.51 1.85 -6.54
C ARG A 36 14.21 1.33 -5.97
N VAL A 37 13.39 2.22 -5.41
CA VAL A 37 12.03 1.89 -4.95
C VAL A 37 11.04 2.25 -6.06
N VAL A 38 10.09 1.38 -6.36
CA VAL A 38 9.01 1.69 -7.30
C VAL A 38 8.03 2.67 -6.62
N PRO A 39 7.53 3.72 -7.32
CA PRO A 39 6.54 4.63 -6.76
C PRO A 39 5.17 3.95 -6.64
N GLY A 40 5.04 3.11 -5.62
CA GLY A 40 3.85 2.32 -5.35
C GLY A 40 4.14 1.15 -4.43
N GLY A 41 3.18 0.24 -4.35
CA GLY A 41 3.30 -0.96 -3.54
C GLY A 41 1.97 -1.70 -3.45
N LEU A 42 2.00 -2.80 -2.70
CA LEU A 42 0.79 -3.52 -2.32
C LEU A 42 0.32 -2.99 -0.96
N THR A 43 -0.81 -2.28 -0.92
CA THR A 43 -1.49 -2.00 0.34
C THR A 43 -2.41 -3.16 0.70
N ARG A 44 -2.30 -3.68 1.93
CA ARG A 44 -3.23 -4.67 2.47
C ARG A 44 -4.03 -4.06 3.63
N VAL A 45 -5.23 -4.57 3.83
CA VAL A 45 -6.18 -4.01 4.78
C VAL A 45 -6.81 -5.12 5.61
N ALA A 46 -6.89 -4.90 6.93
CA ALA A 46 -7.64 -5.77 7.83
C ALA A 46 -9.14 -5.50 7.67
N MET A 47 -9.90 -6.43 7.12
CA MET A 47 -11.34 -6.21 6.88
C MET A 47 -12.17 -6.29 8.17
N THR A 48 -11.72 -7.10 9.13
CA THR A 48 -12.34 -7.23 10.45
C THR A 48 -12.05 -6.01 11.32
N GLU A 49 -13.08 -5.49 11.97
CA GLU A 49 -12.95 -4.34 12.88
C GLU A 49 -11.94 -4.62 14.00
N LYS A 50 -11.07 -3.64 14.29
CA LYS A 50 -9.99 -3.70 15.30
C LYS A 50 -8.95 -4.81 15.08
N SER A 51 -9.04 -5.58 14.00
CA SER A 51 -8.05 -6.59 13.65
C SER A 51 -6.78 -5.92 13.13
N LEU A 52 -5.63 -6.47 13.54
CA LEU A 52 -4.32 -6.14 12.97
C LEU A 52 -3.90 -7.15 11.88
N VAL A 53 -4.74 -8.16 11.61
CA VAL A 53 -4.46 -9.19 10.62
C VAL A 53 -4.88 -8.71 9.23
N VAL A 54 -3.87 -8.41 8.42
CA VAL A 54 -4.00 -7.95 7.03
C VAL A 54 -3.72 -9.05 6.00
N ASN A 55 -3.46 -10.29 6.46
CA ASN A 55 -3.16 -11.38 5.55
C ASN A 55 -4.41 -11.85 4.78
N SER A 56 -4.27 -11.99 3.47
CA SER A 56 -5.28 -12.51 2.55
C SER A 56 -5.87 -13.87 2.97
N SER A 57 -5.08 -14.77 3.58
CA SER A 57 -5.56 -16.07 4.04
C SER A 57 -6.61 -16.00 5.17
N GLN A 58 -6.77 -14.83 5.79
CA GLN A 58 -7.75 -14.58 6.85
C GLN A 58 -8.70 -13.42 6.48
N GLY A 59 -8.95 -13.24 5.17
CA GLY A 59 -9.90 -12.23 4.69
C GLY A 59 -9.33 -10.81 4.65
N GLY A 60 -7.99 -10.66 4.59
CA GLY A 60 -7.36 -9.38 4.31
C GLY A 60 -7.68 -8.89 2.89
N GLY A 61 -8.07 -7.63 2.77
CA GLY A 61 -8.31 -6.96 1.50
C GLY A 61 -7.07 -6.27 0.97
N THR A 62 -7.17 -5.70 -0.23
CA THR A 62 -6.12 -4.88 -0.85
C THR A 62 -6.64 -3.51 -1.26
N LYS A 63 -5.73 -2.55 -1.41
CA LYS A 63 -5.98 -1.23 -1.98
C LYS A 63 -4.85 -0.84 -2.91
N ASP A 64 -5.17 0.03 -3.85
CA ASP A 64 -4.15 0.72 -4.65
C ASP A 64 -3.38 1.70 -3.76
N THR A 65 -2.06 1.75 -3.95
CA THR A 65 -1.19 2.75 -3.33
C THR A 65 -0.88 3.83 -4.35
N TRP A 66 -1.30 5.06 -4.09
CA TRP A 66 -0.94 6.22 -4.92
C TRP A 66 0.22 6.96 -4.25
N VAL A 67 1.35 7.04 -4.95
CA VAL A 67 2.46 7.93 -4.61
C VAL A 67 2.28 9.17 -5.48
N ILE A 68 1.99 10.30 -4.86
CA ILE A 68 1.79 11.55 -5.57
C ILE A 68 3.14 12.24 -5.68
N ASP A 69 3.49 12.68 -6.89
CA ASP A 69 4.68 13.46 -7.17
C ASP A 69 4.26 14.70 -7.99
N ASP A 70 4.75 15.87 -7.58
CA ASP A 70 4.52 17.14 -8.30
C ASP A 70 5.35 17.20 -9.59
N ALA A 71 6.34 16.32 -9.77
CA ALA A 71 7.31 16.31 -10.85
C ALA A 71 7.15 15.16 -11.88
N TRP A 72 6.10 14.33 -11.79
CA TRP A 72 5.85 13.25 -12.75
C TRP A 72 5.35 13.80 -14.10
N SER A 73 6.21 14.53 -14.82
CA SER A 73 6.02 14.88 -16.22
C SER A 73 6.31 13.65 -17.09
N ALA A 74 5.57 13.50 -18.19
CA ALA A 74 5.55 12.34 -19.08
C ALA A 74 6.91 11.91 -19.70
N GLU A 75 8.03 12.56 -19.37
CA GLU A 75 9.38 12.23 -19.88
C GLU A 75 9.91 10.88 -19.35
N GLU A 76 9.61 10.47 -18.11
CA GLU A 76 10.08 9.17 -17.59
C GLU A 76 9.23 7.98 -18.07
N ALA A 77 7.94 8.22 -18.39
CA ALA A 77 7.03 7.18 -18.88
C ALA A 77 7.29 6.80 -20.36
N MET A 78 7.96 7.67 -21.12
CA MET A 78 8.31 7.46 -22.54
C MET A 78 9.82 7.27 -22.77
N GLY A 79 10.65 7.32 -21.73
CA GLY A 79 12.10 7.35 -21.82
C GLY A 79 12.81 6.03 -21.47
N GLN A 80 12.54 4.97 -22.23
CA GLN A 80 13.49 3.87 -22.49
C GLN A 80 12.91 2.97 -23.60
N ALA A 81 13.00 3.47 -24.82
CA ALA A 81 13.15 2.65 -26.02
C ALA A 81 14.65 2.51 -26.32
#